data_AF-A0A4Q3AM71-F1
#
_entry.id   AF-A0A4Q3AM71-F1
#
_cell.length_a   1.000
_cell.length_b   1.000
_cell.length_c   1.000
_cell.angle_alpha   90.00
_cell.angle_beta   90.00
_cell.angle_gamma   90.00
#
_symmetry.space_group_name_H-M   'P 1'
#
loop_
_entity.id
_entity.type
_entity.pdbx_description
1 polymer ?
#
loop_
_entity_poly.entity_id
_entity_poly.type
_entity_poly.pdbx_seq_one_letter_code
_entity_poly.pdbx_strand_id
1 'polypeptide(L)'
;MASLYNLSTYLPYLNSLNQPNLTSAVGIAATQTPATAGATTPATNATTTTPTATSTASQTDDRVRIAHLDGYSPSGGKYPGIQAPLEQTKGFMFPYTPTIQISQDVDYGVMSMTHSNTDYHYFNRSPNATISISGKFTVQNQYEGQYAIGCIQFLRTVSKMNFGQADANAGLPPPILALSGHGTYMFNKVRVFVKTHSYTYDESMDLVNVKVGSGNVRLPALFTLSVSLTTQPTPNMMRTQFNLDQYRSGALLANGGWL
;
A
#
# COMPACT_ATOMS: atom_id res chain seq x y z
N MET A 1 2.99 23.47 41.79
CA MET A 1 1.98 22.41 41.95
C MET A 1 0.60 23.05 42.06
N ALA A 2 -0.29 22.77 41.10
CA ALA A 2 -1.75 22.91 41.19
C ALA A 2 -2.29 22.28 39.89
N SER A 3 -2.46 20.97 39.88
CA SER A 3 -3.75 20.27 40.00
C SER A 3 -4.55 20.30 38.70
N LEU A 4 -4.61 19.11 38.10
CA LEU A 4 -5.56 18.67 37.09
C LEU A 4 -7.01 18.91 37.57
N TYR A 5 -7.97 18.84 36.65
CA TYR A 5 -9.43 18.97 36.82
C TYR A 5 -10.02 20.37 36.66
N ASN A 6 -10.07 20.88 35.42
CA ASN A 6 -11.04 21.91 35.04
C ASN A 6 -12.22 21.21 34.33
N LEU A 7 -13.22 20.81 35.12
CA LEU A 7 -14.40 20.02 34.69
C LEU A 7 -15.37 20.79 33.77
N SER A 8 -15.14 22.09 33.56
CA SER A 8 -16.08 22.98 32.87
C SER A 8 -16.08 22.83 31.34
N THR A 9 -15.07 22.17 30.76
CA THR A 9 -14.93 22.00 29.29
C THR A 9 -15.40 20.64 28.77
N TYR A 10 -15.66 19.67 29.65
CA TYR A 10 -16.07 18.31 29.27
C TYR A 10 -17.59 18.19 29.02
N LEU A 11 -18.40 18.96 29.73
CA LEU A 11 -19.86 18.94 29.63
C LEU A 11 -20.41 19.34 28.23
N PRO A 12 -19.86 20.35 27.51
CA PRO A 12 -20.28 20.63 26.14
C PRO A 12 -19.87 19.52 25.14
N TYR A 13 -18.82 18.75 25.41
CA TYR A 13 -18.38 17.64 24.55
C TYR A 13 -19.35 16.45 24.62
N LEU A 14 -19.83 16.09 25.81
CA LEU A 14 -20.87 15.06 25.97
C LEU A 14 -22.20 15.43 25.27
N ASN A 15 -22.57 16.71 25.27
CA ASN A 15 -23.78 17.18 24.59
C ASN A 15 -23.65 17.18 23.06
N SER A 16 -22.43 17.22 22.51
CA SER A 16 -22.19 17.08 21.07
C SER A 16 -22.25 15.62 20.57
N LEU A 17 -22.08 14.65 21.47
CA LEU A 17 -22.18 13.22 21.16
C LEU A 17 -23.62 12.71 21.15
N ASN A 18 -24.59 13.50 21.63
CA ASN A 18 -25.98 13.06 21.82
C ASN A 18 -27.01 13.81 20.96
N GLN A 19 -26.62 14.31 19.78
CA GLN A 19 -27.58 14.84 18.80
C GLN A 19 -27.92 13.78 17.72
N PRO A 20 -29.18 13.36 17.58
CA PRO A 20 -29.58 12.26 16.70
C PRO A 20 -29.72 12.64 15.21
N ASN A 21 -29.06 13.69 14.71
CA ASN A 21 -29.14 14.08 13.29
C ASN A 21 -27.88 14.76 12.75
N LEU A 22 -26.73 14.10 12.89
CA LEU A 22 -25.63 14.31 11.96
C LEU A 22 -25.66 13.15 10.98
N THR A 23 -26.12 13.46 9.77
CA THR A 23 -26.02 12.61 8.60
C THR A 23 -24.59 12.05 8.50
N SER A 24 -24.46 10.75 8.74
CA SER A 24 -23.23 9.99 8.53
C SER A 24 -22.88 10.03 7.05
N ALA A 25 -22.10 11.02 6.64
CA ALA A 25 -21.34 10.97 5.39
C ALA A 25 -20.13 10.05 5.64
N VAL A 26 -20.39 8.74 5.63
CA VAL A 26 -19.48 7.61 5.36
C VAL A 26 -20.34 6.38 5.66
N GLY A 27 -20.92 5.83 4.59
CA GLY A 27 -21.85 4.71 4.67
C GLY A 27 -21.16 3.45 5.16
N ILE A 28 -21.72 2.85 6.20
CA ILE A 28 -21.53 1.43 6.48
C ILE A 28 -22.87 0.89 6.98
N ALA A 29 -23.66 0.32 6.08
CA ALA A 29 -24.47 -0.88 6.29
C ALA A 29 -25.45 -1.05 5.13
N ALA A 30 -25.42 -2.23 4.50
CA ALA A 30 -26.54 -3.16 4.64
C ALA A 30 -26.21 -4.48 3.93
N THR A 31 -25.82 -5.48 4.71
CA THR A 31 -26.23 -6.87 4.43
C THR A 31 -27.48 -7.10 5.26
N GLN A 32 -28.61 -7.37 4.60
CA GLN A 32 -29.67 -8.33 5.00
C GLN A 32 -30.96 -8.16 4.16
N THR A 33 -31.30 -9.19 3.38
CA THR A 33 -32.68 -9.64 3.06
C THR A 33 -33.33 -10.12 4.38
N PRO A 34 -34.67 -10.14 4.64
CA PRO A 34 -35.82 -10.23 3.73
C PRO A 34 -37.08 -9.38 4.09
N ALA A 35 -38.09 -9.31 3.19
CA ALA A 35 -39.52 -9.62 3.45
C ALA A 35 -40.48 -9.03 2.39
N THR A 36 -41.42 -9.86 1.98
CA THR A 36 -42.51 -9.65 1.02
C THR A 36 -43.68 -8.86 1.65
N ALA A 37 -44.18 -7.82 0.96
CA ALA A 37 -45.58 -7.39 1.01
C ALA A 37 -45.88 -6.44 -0.16
N GLY A 38 -46.85 -6.79 -1.00
CA GLY A 38 -47.34 -5.95 -2.09
C GLY A 38 -48.52 -5.07 -1.66
N ALA A 39 -48.64 -3.89 -2.27
CA ALA A 39 -49.91 -3.23 -2.63
C ALA A 39 -49.64 -2.04 -3.56
N THR A 40 -50.47 -1.93 -4.59
CA THR A 40 -50.50 -1.01 -5.73
C THR A 40 -51.19 0.33 -5.42
N THR A 41 -50.71 1.47 -5.97
CA THR A 41 -51.52 2.48 -6.70
C THR A 41 -50.62 3.60 -7.33
N PRO A 42 -51.05 4.29 -8.42
CA PRO A 42 -50.17 4.90 -9.42
C PRO A 42 -49.92 6.43 -9.34
N ALA A 43 -48.73 6.80 -9.83
CA ALA A 43 -48.26 8.01 -10.53
C ALA A 43 -48.90 9.40 -10.31
N THR A 44 -48.09 10.37 -9.87
CA THR A 44 -48.08 11.76 -10.39
C THR A 44 -46.70 12.43 -10.24
N ASN A 45 -46.19 12.98 -11.36
CA ASN A 45 -45.10 13.96 -11.55
C ASN A 45 -43.63 13.51 -11.44
N ALA A 46 -43.08 13.18 -12.61
CA ALA A 46 -41.66 13.21 -12.93
C ALA A 46 -41.15 14.66 -12.97
N THR A 47 -40.23 14.99 -12.07
CA THR A 47 -39.20 16.00 -12.33
C THR A 47 -37.88 15.25 -12.30
N THR A 48 -37.42 14.85 -13.49
CA THR A 48 -36.09 14.29 -13.73
C THR A 48 -35.05 15.39 -13.50
N THR A 49 -34.73 15.67 -12.23
CA THR A 49 -33.40 16.16 -11.89
C THR A 49 -32.46 14.97 -12.01
N THR A 50 -31.88 14.79 -13.20
CA THR A 50 -30.70 13.94 -13.41
C THR A 50 -29.70 14.29 -12.30
N PRO A 51 -29.32 13.36 -11.40
CA PRO A 51 -28.21 13.62 -10.51
C PRO A 51 -26.97 13.74 -11.40
N THR A 52 -26.56 14.97 -11.69
CA THR A 52 -25.24 15.26 -12.21
C THR A 52 -24.27 14.83 -11.13
N ALA A 53 -23.75 13.60 -11.26
CA ALA A 53 -22.63 13.13 -10.46
C ALA A 53 -21.41 13.96 -10.83
N THR A 54 -21.21 15.11 -10.17
CA THR A 54 -19.92 15.77 -10.11
C THR A 54 -19.06 14.99 -9.12
N SER A 55 -18.70 13.75 -9.46
CA SER A 55 -17.66 13.02 -8.75
C SER A 55 -16.30 13.50 -9.24
N THR A 56 -15.93 14.73 -8.86
CA THR A 56 -14.52 15.15 -8.84
C THR A 56 -13.91 14.82 -7.49
N ALA A 57 -14.34 13.74 -6.85
CA ALA A 57 -13.45 12.99 -5.99
C ALA A 57 -12.63 12.14 -6.95
N SER A 58 -11.37 12.50 -7.18
CA SER A 58 -10.39 11.58 -7.77
C SER A 58 -10.53 10.27 -6.99
N GLN A 59 -11.12 9.24 -7.59
CA GLN A 59 -11.29 7.94 -6.96
C GLN A 59 -9.88 7.41 -6.70
N THR A 60 -9.38 7.67 -5.50
CA THR A 60 -8.05 7.24 -5.10
C THR A 60 -8.16 5.76 -4.86
N ASP A 61 -7.50 4.98 -5.72
CA ASP A 61 -7.39 3.55 -5.53
C ASP A 61 -6.51 3.26 -4.31
N ASP A 62 -7.12 2.70 -3.26
CA ASP A 62 -6.50 2.38 -1.97
C ASP A 62 -5.82 1.01 -1.93
N ARG A 63 -5.82 0.28 -3.05
CA ARG A 63 -5.13 -1.01 -3.17
C ARG A 63 -3.63 -0.85 -3.00
N VAL A 64 -3.01 -1.94 -2.58
CA VAL A 64 -1.56 -1.99 -2.37
C VAL A 64 -0.86 -1.90 -3.72
N ARG A 65 0.06 -0.95 -3.82
CA ARG A 65 0.85 -0.69 -5.02
C ARG A 65 2.30 -0.37 -4.67
N ILE A 66 3.17 -0.79 -5.56
CA ILE A 66 4.59 -0.50 -5.58
C ILE A 66 4.88 0.21 -6.89
N ALA A 67 5.30 1.46 -6.82
CA ALA A 67 5.65 2.27 -7.97
C ALA A 67 7.10 2.73 -7.90
N HIS A 68 7.66 3.18 -9.02
CA HIS A 68 8.91 3.94 -8.96
C HIS A 68 8.66 5.20 -8.13
N LEU A 69 9.62 5.57 -7.28
CA LEU A 69 9.59 6.87 -6.66
C LEU A 69 9.78 7.95 -7.74
N ASP A 70 9.14 9.11 -7.56
CA ASP A 70 9.27 10.25 -8.48
C ASP A 70 10.75 10.60 -8.68
N GLY A 71 11.20 10.66 -9.95
CA GLY A 71 12.59 10.89 -10.33
C GLY A 71 13.49 9.64 -10.41
N TYR A 72 13.04 8.48 -9.94
CA TYR A 72 13.78 7.21 -10.00
C TYR A 72 13.27 6.26 -11.11
N SER A 73 12.36 6.73 -11.97
CA SER A 73 11.91 5.96 -13.12
C SER A 73 12.91 6.08 -14.27
N PRO A 74 13.41 4.96 -14.83
CA PRO A 74 14.40 4.98 -15.92
C PRO A 74 13.88 5.57 -17.24
N SER A 75 12.57 5.77 -17.37
CA SER A 75 11.88 6.17 -18.61
C SER A 75 10.83 7.27 -18.36
N GLY A 76 11.04 8.13 -17.36
CA GLY A 76 10.17 9.29 -17.11
C GLY A 76 8.73 8.91 -16.76
N GLY A 77 8.53 7.78 -16.08
CA GLY A 77 7.21 7.29 -15.68
C GLY A 77 6.50 6.41 -16.71
N LYS A 78 7.11 6.16 -17.87
CA LYS A 78 6.59 5.21 -18.87
C LYS A 78 7.07 3.80 -18.58
N TYR A 79 6.27 2.79 -18.91
CA TYR A 79 6.66 1.38 -18.74
C TYR A 79 6.87 0.73 -20.10
N PRO A 80 8.11 0.39 -20.50
CA PRO A 80 8.39 -0.09 -21.84
C PRO A 80 8.00 -1.56 -22.05
N GLY A 81 7.58 -1.88 -23.27
CA GLY A 81 7.42 -3.26 -23.76
C GLY A 81 6.45 -4.09 -22.92
N ILE A 82 6.94 -5.21 -22.38
CA ILE A 82 6.14 -6.16 -21.57
C ILE A 82 5.52 -5.49 -20.33
N GLN A 83 6.11 -4.39 -19.85
CA GLN A 83 5.62 -3.66 -18.69
C GLN A 83 4.50 -2.65 -19.03
N ALA A 84 4.17 -2.43 -20.31
CA ALA A 84 3.19 -1.43 -20.75
C ALA A 84 1.82 -1.46 -20.02
N PRO A 85 1.25 -2.64 -19.65
CA PRO A 85 0.00 -2.67 -18.88
C PRO A 85 0.06 -1.97 -17.52
N LEU A 86 1.25 -1.74 -16.96
CA LEU A 86 1.44 -1.05 -15.67
C LEU A 86 1.24 0.47 -15.76
N GLU A 87 1.20 1.05 -16.97
CA GLU A 87 0.96 2.49 -17.14
C GLU A 87 -0.42 2.90 -16.65
N GLN A 88 -1.43 2.04 -16.84
CA GLN A 88 -2.80 2.31 -16.40
C GLN A 88 -2.90 2.37 -14.87
N THR A 89 -2.15 1.51 -14.17
CA THR A 89 -2.13 1.42 -12.71
C THR A 89 -1.05 2.31 -12.08
N LYS A 90 -0.24 3.00 -12.89
CA LYS A 90 0.90 3.84 -12.47
C LYS A 90 1.87 3.10 -11.54
N GLY A 91 2.06 1.81 -11.78
CA GLY A 91 2.85 0.94 -10.90
C GLY A 91 2.35 -0.48 -10.84
N PHE A 92 3.13 -1.33 -10.17
CA PHE A 92 2.73 -2.68 -9.81
C PHE A 92 1.66 -2.60 -8.72
N MET A 93 0.47 -3.13 -8.99
CA MET A 93 -0.66 -3.10 -8.06
C MET A 93 -1.19 -4.53 -7.90
N PHE A 94 -1.52 -4.90 -6.67
CA PHE A 94 -2.10 -6.20 -6.42
C PHE A 94 -3.57 -6.22 -6.87
N PRO A 95 -4.00 -7.19 -7.70
CA PRO A 95 -5.39 -7.27 -8.15
C PRO A 95 -6.37 -7.52 -7.00
N TYR A 96 -5.96 -8.36 -6.05
CA TYR A 96 -6.70 -8.72 -4.84
C TYR A 96 -5.95 -8.25 -3.60
N THR A 97 -6.67 -8.10 -2.48
CA THR A 97 -6.07 -7.78 -1.19
C THR A 97 -4.99 -8.80 -0.82
N PRO A 98 -3.71 -8.39 -0.73
CA PRO A 98 -2.64 -9.29 -0.37
C PRO A 98 -2.56 -9.51 1.14
N THR A 99 -1.89 -10.57 1.54
CA THR A 99 -1.42 -10.73 2.92
C THR A 99 -0.17 -9.89 3.12
N ILE A 100 -0.13 -9.09 4.19
CA ILE A 100 1.00 -8.20 4.51
C ILE A 100 1.50 -8.51 5.91
N GLN A 101 2.82 -8.61 6.06
CA GLN A 101 3.52 -8.74 7.32
C GLN A 101 4.55 -7.61 7.43
N ILE A 102 4.52 -6.90 8.55
CA ILE A 102 5.49 -5.84 8.89
C ILE A 102 6.25 -6.31 10.13
N SER A 103 7.57 -6.29 10.05
CA SER A 103 8.46 -6.61 11.17
C SER A 103 9.41 -5.45 11.40
N GLN A 104 9.38 -4.89 12.61
CA GLN A 104 10.34 -3.90 13.09
C GLN A 104 10.89 -4.38 14.42
N ASP A 105 12.17 -4.74 14.41
CA ASP A 105 12.90 -5.14 15.61
C ASP A 105 13.44 -3.89 16.32
N VAL A 106 13.71 -4.02 17.62
CA VAL A 106 14.41 -3.00 18.40
C VAL A 106 15.58 -3.68 19.12
N ASP A 107 16.78 -3.18 18.87
CA ASP A 107 18.02 -3.74 19.38
C ASP A 107 18.35 -3.11 20.74
N TYR A 108 18.37 -3.94 21.79
CA TYR A 108 18.75 -3.56 23.15
C TYR A 108 20.02 -4.31 23.55
N GLY A 109 21.05 -3.57 23.93
CA GLY A 109 22.24 -4.13 24.57
C GLY A 109 21.96 -4.47 26.03
N VAL A 110 22.70 -5.43 26.57
CA VAL A 110 22.59 -5.87 27.96
C VAL A 110 23.87 -5.50 28.69
N MET A 111 23.75 -4.80 29.83
CA MET A 111 24.85 -4.50 30.73
C MET A 111 24.63 -5.24 32.05
N SER A 112 25.52 -6.18 32.36
CA SER A 112 25.52 -6.88 33.64
C SER A 112 26.23 -6.03 34.69
N MET A 113 25.49 -5.65 35.73
CA MET A 113 26.05 -4.95 36.88
C MET A 113 26.48 -5.96 37.94
N THR A 114 27.69 -5.80 38.49
CA THR A 114 28.13 -6.58 39.65
C THR A 114 27.21 -6.30 40.83
N HIS A 115 26.78 -7.35 41.53
CA HIS A 115 25.84 -7.27 42.65
C HIS A 115 24.44 -6.71 42.30
N SER A 116 24.01 -6.83 41.03
CA SER A 116 22.61 -6.58 40.63
C SER A 116 21.85 -7.90 40.46
N ASN A 117 20.56 -7.90 40.79
CA ASN A 117 19.66 -9.05 40.63
C ASN A 117 18.99 -9.10 39.24
N THR A 118 19.19 -8.07 38.42
CA THR A 118 18.65 -7.97 37.06
C THR A 118 19.65 -7.25 36.17
N ASP A 119 19.74 -7.69 34.92
CA ASP A 119 20.53 -7.00 33.91
C ASP A 119 19.85 -5.71 33.45
N TYR A 120 20.67 -4.72 33.09
CA TYR A 120 20.17 -3.46 32.55
C TYR A 120 20.16 -3.50 31.02
N HIS A 121 18.99 -3.32 30.43
CA HIS A 121 18.85 -3.20 28.99
C HIS A 121 18.94 -1.74 28.56
N TYR A 122 19.89 -1.41 27.69
CA TYR A 122 20.02 -0.08 27.10
C TYR A 122 19.68 -0.12 25.61
N PHE A 123 19.04 0.94 25.13
CA PHE A 123 18.70 1.07 23.72
C PHE A 123 19.97 1.19 22.87
N ASN A 124 20.13 0.34 21.85
CA ASN A 124 21.20 0.42 20.88
C ASN A 124 20.73 1.15 19.63
N ARG A 125 19.74 0.57 18.92
CA ARG A 125 19.19 1.12 17.69
C ARG A 125 17.86 0.48 17.33
N SER A 126 17.10 1.16 16.48
CA SER A 126 15.96 0.56 15.77
C SER A 126 16.36 0.35 14.30
N PRO A 127 16.59 -0.89 13.83
CA PRO A 127 16.83 -1.17 12.41
C PRO A 127 15.61 -0.83 11.54
N ASN A 128 15.85 -0.68 10.24
CA ASN A 128 14.79 -0.43 9.26
C ASN A 128 13.77 -1.58 9.22
N ALA A 129 12.49 -1.25 9.16
CA ALA A 129 11.41 -2.23 9.07
C ALA A 129 11.47 -3.02 7.75
N THR A 130 11.15 -4.31 7.84
CA THR A 130 10.98 -5.21 6.70
C THR A 130 9.48 -5.47 6.49
N ILE A 131 9.06 -5.47 5.23
CA ILE A 131 7.66 -5.65 4.83
C ILE A 131 7.60 -6.82 3.85
N SER A 132 6.85 -7.86 4.18
CA SER A 132 6.57 -8.97 3.27
C SER A 132 5.13 -8.87 2.80
N ILE A 133 4.92 -8.96 1.49
CA ILE A 133 3.62 -8.87 0.85
C ILE A 133 3.44 -10.10 -0.04
N SER A 134 2.36 -10.84 0.15
CA SER A 134 2.02 -12.01 -0.66
C SER A 134 0.61 -11.89 -1.20
N GLY A 135 0.47 -11.86 -2.52
CA GLY A 135 -0.81 -11.68 -3.21
C GLY A 135 -1.06 -12.76 -4.24
N LYS A 136 -2.33 -13.11 -4.43
CA LYS A 136 -2.75 -14.01 -5.50
C LYS A 136 -2.96 -13.23 -6.79
N PHE A 137 -2.66 -13.85 -7.92
CA PHE A 137 -2.87 -13.32 -9.27
C PHE A 137 -3.68 -14.33 -10.06
N THR A 138 -4.74 -13.86 -10.70
CA THR A 138 -5.55 -14.66 -11.62
C THR A 138 -5.23 -14.29 -13.06
N VAL A 139 -5.22 -15.28 -13.93
CA VAL A 139 -5.04 -15.14 -15.37
C VAL A 139 -6.21 -15.84 -16.04
N GLN A 140 -7.35 -15.16 -16.13
CA GLN A 140 -8.52 -15.64 -16.86
C GLN A 140 -8.59 -15.04 -18.26
N ASN A 141 -8.13 -13.80 -18.39
CA ASN A 141 -8.18 -13.04 -19.64
C ASN A 141 -6.78 -12.70 -20.15
N GLN A 142 -6.69 -12.42 -21.46
CA GLN A 142 -5.45 -12.01 -22.11
C GLN A 142 -4.86 -10.72 -21.50
N TYR A 143 -5.72 -9.78 -21.07
CA TYR A 143 -5.31 -8.54 -20.40
C TYR A 143 -4.75 -8.79 -19.00
N GLU A 144 -5.39 -9.65 -18.21
CA GLU A 144 -4.91 -10.04 -16.87
C GLU A 144 -3.57 -10.77 -16.96
N GLY A 145 -3.40 -11.65 -17.95
CA GLY A 145 -2.14 -12.34 -18.21
C GLY A 145 -1.02 -11.37 -18.59
N GLN A 146 -1.30 -10.39 -19.45
CA GLN A 146 -0.35 -9.32 -19.81
C GLN A 146 0.02 -8.46 -18.60
N TYR A 147 -0.93 -8.19 -17.72
CA TYR A 147 -0.68 -7.48 -16.48
C TYR A 147 0.22 -8.30 -15.54
N ALA A 148 -0.12 -9.56 -15.30
CA ALA A 148 0.61 -10.49 -14.44
C ALA A 148 2.07 -10.67 -14.88
N ILE A 149 2.32 -10.87 -16.17
CA ILE A 149 3.70 -10.97 -16.70
C ILE A 149 4.44 -9.64 -16.62
N GLY A 150 3.74 -8.51 -16.84
CA GLY A 150 4.28 -7.17 -16.68
C GLY A 150 4.75 -6.93 -15.24
N CYS A 151 3.96 -7.36 -14.26
CA CYS A 151 4.29 -7.32 -12.84
C CYS A 151 5.55 -8.13 -12.50
N ILE A 152 5.63 -9.36 -12.99
CA ILE A 152 6.80 -10.24 -12.79
C ILE A 152 8.04 -9.58 -13.40
N GLN A 153 7.92 -9.06 -14.63
CA GLN A 153 9.03 -8.39 -15.30
C GLN A 153 9.44 -7.09 -14.61
N PHE A 154 8.50 -6.34 -14.06
CA PHE A 154 8.78 -5.16 -13.25
C PHE A 154 9.64 -5.51 -12.04
N LEU A 155 9.26 -6.54 -11.27
CA LEU A 155 10.03 -6.99 -10.10
C LEU A 155 11.44 -7.46 -10.46
N ARG A 156 11.59 -8.16 -11.60
CA ARG A 156 12.90 -8.55 -12.12
C ARG A 156 13.76 -7.35 -12.47
N THR A 157 13.19 -6.34 -13.13
CA THR A 157 13.91 -5.12 -13.53
C THR A 157 14.35 -4.30 -12.32
N VAL A 158 13.45 -4.02 -11.36
CA VAL A 158 13.79 -3.18 -10.18
C VAL A 158 14.77 -3.85 -9.21
N SER A 159 14.94 -5.18 -9.30
CA SER A 159 15.92 -5.93 -8.51
C SER A 159 17.34 -5.88 -9.07
N LYS A 160 17.52 -5.36 -10.29
CA LYS A 160 18.82 -5.32 -10.99
C LYS A 160 19.32 -3.89 -11.06
N MET A 161 20.64 -3.76 -11.02
CA MET A 161 21.33 -2.50 -11.34
C MET A 161 21.43 -2.35 -12.86
N ASN A 162 21.58 -1.11 -13.32
CA ASN A 162 21.86 -0.84 -14.72
C ASN A 162 23.30 -1.26 -15.04
N PHE A 163 23.47 -2.13 -16.03
CA PHE A 163 24.78 -2.71 -16.35
C PHE A 163 24.86 -3.11 -17.82
N GLY A 164 26.09 -3.09 -18.36
CA GLY A 164 26.41 -3.46 -19.73
C GLY A 164 26.74 -2.26 -20.61
N GLN A 165 27.57 -2.49 -21.63
CA GLN A 165 28.10 -1.44 -22.52
C GLN A 165 27.02 -0.75 -23.35
N ALA A 166 25.88 -1.41 -23.59
CA ALA A 166 24.76 -0.87 -24.35
C ALA A 166 23.82 0.03 -23.54
N ASP A 167 24.00 0.10 -22.21
CA ASP A 167 23.16 0.92 -21.33
C ASP A 167 23.80 2.30 -21.13
N ALA A 168 23.08 3.35 -21.51
CA ALA A 168 23.51 4.74 -21.32
C ALA A 168 23.65 5.12 -19.83
N ASN A 169 22.96 4.41 -18.94
CA ASN A 169 22.92 4.65 -17.50
C ASN A 169 23.64 3.55 -16.71
N ALA A 170 24.61 2.86 -17.33
CA ALA A 170 25.37 1.79 -16.69
C ALA A 170 26.05 2.27 -15.39
N GLY A 171 25.93 1.46 -14.33
CA GLY A 171 26.50 1.75 -13.01
C GLY A 171 25.52 2.37 -12.01
N LEU A 172 24.29 2.73 -12.43
CA LEU A 172 23.27 3.17 -11.47
C LEU A 172 22.80 2.01 -10.60
N PRO A 173 22.70 2.21 -9.27
CA PRO A 173 22.18 1.20 -8.36
C PRO A 173 20.69 0.91 -8.64
N PRO A 174 20.14 -0.20 -8.10
CA PRO A 174 18.71 -0.48 -8.21
C PRO A 174 17.85 0.70 -7.73
N PRO A 175 16.73 1.01 -8.41
CA PRO A 175 15.93 2.17 -8.11
C PRO A 175 15.19 2.05 -6.77
N ILE A 176 14.94 3.20 -6.14
CA ILE A 176 14.07 3.30 -4.95
C ILE A 176 12.61 3.33 -5.39
N LEU A 177 11.78 2.57 -4.68
CA LEU A 177 10.34 2.44 -4.95
C LEU A 177 9.51 3.13 -3.85
N ALA A 178 8.26 3.39 -4.16
CA ALA A 178 7.25 3.90 -3.23
C ALA A 178 6.16 2.84 -3.03
N LEU A 179 5.99 2.38 -1.79
CA LEU A 179 4.88 1.54 -1.37
C LEU A 179 3.71 2.42 -0.93
N SER A 180 2.51 2.11 -1.41
CA SER A 180 1.30 2.75 -0.93
C SER A 180 0.12 1.78 -0.88
N GLY A 181 -0.84 2.05 -0.01
CA GLY A 181 -2.01 1.21 0.21
C GLY A 181 -2.51 1.28 1.65
N HIS A 182 -3.70 0.74 1.91
CA HIS A 182 -4.30 0.68 3.25
C HIS A 182 -4.49 2.06 3.93
N GLY A 183 -4.69 3.12 3.13
CA GLY A 183 -4.99 4.46 3.60
C GLY A 183 -3.78 5.28 4.07
N THR A 184 -4.07 6.50 4.51
CA THR A 184 -3.07 7.55 4.80
C THR A 184 -2.13 7.23 5.96
N TYR A 185 -2.57 6.44 6.93
CA TYR A 185 -1.81 6.13 8.16
C TYR A 185 -1.10 4.78 8.13
N MET A 186 -1.22 4.00 7.05
CA MET A 186 -0.53 2.71 6.92
C MET A 186 0.62 2.84 5.92
N PHE A 187 0.31 2.84 4.61
CA PHE A 187 1.33 2.99 3.58
C PHE A 187 1.03 4.22 2.73
N ASN A 188 1.63 5.34 3.10
CA ASN A 188 1.61 6.55 2.30
C ASN A 188 2.99 6.81 1.68
N LYS A 189 3.17 6.38 0.43
CA LYS A 189 4.40 6.55 -0.37
C LYS A 189 5.68 6.22 0.44
N VAL A 190 5.65 5.11 1.16
CA VAL A 190 6.79 4.65 1.97
C VAL A 190 7.93 4.27 1.05
N ARG A 191 9.12 4.83 1.31
CA ARG A 191 10.31 4.56 0.51
C ARG A 191 10.83 3.16 0.80
N VAL A 192 10.86 2.31 -0.22
CA VAL A 192 11.23 0.91 -0.11
C VAL A 192 12.14 0.48 -1.25
N PHE A 193 12.95 -0.55 -1.03
CA PHE A 193 13.63 -1.28 -2.08
C PHE A 193 13.27 -2.77 -2.00
N VAL A 194 13.37 -3.47 -3.12
CA VAL A 194 13.06 -4.90 -3.21
C VAL A 194 14.26 -5.70 -2.73
N LYS A 195 14.08 -6.51 -1.68
CA LYS A 195 15.08 -7.46 -1.19
C LYS A 195 14.92 -8.83 -1.82
N THR A 196 13.68 -9.29 -1.97
CA THR A 196 13.38 -10.61 -2.54
C THR A 196 12.04 -10.56 -3.25
N HIS A 197 11.93 -11.28 -4.37
CA HIS A 197 10.67 -11.54 -5.04
C HIS A 197 10.62 -13.01 -5.43
N SER A 198 9.47 -13.66 -5.23
CA SER A 198 9.23 -15.05 -5.59
C SER A 198 7.81 -15.20 -6.11
N TYR A 199 7.63 -16.06 -7.12
CA TYR A 199 6.33 -16.44 -7.64
C TYR A 199 6.23 -17.96 -7.56
N THR A 200 5.14 -18.45 -7.01
CA THR A 200 4.88 -19.87 -6.83
C THR A 200 3.71 -20.25 -7.72
N TYR A 201 3.95 -21.25 -8.57
CA TYR A 201 2.94 -21.87 -9.41
C TYR A 201 2.43 -23.12 -8.68
N ASP A 202 1.12 -23.21 -8.53
CA ASP A 202 0.44 -24.39 -7.98
C ASP A 202 0.35 -25.45 -9.08
N GLU A 203 0.62 -26.71 -8.73
CA GLU A 203 0.54 -27.85 -9.65
C GLU A 203 -0.91 -28.18 -10.06
N SER A 204 -1.88 -27.77 -9.25
CA SER A 204 -3.30 -28.08 -9.47
C SER A 204 -3.97 -27.18 -10.52
N MET A 205 -3.25 -26.17 -11.03
CA MET A 205 -3.83 -25.11 -11.86
C MET A 205 -3.38 -25.22 -13.31
N ASP A 206 -4.33 -25.13 -14.23
CA ASP A 206 -4.06 -25.17 -15.67
C ASP A 206 -3.27 -23.95 -16.16
N LEU A 207 -2.46 -24.18 -17.19
CA LEU A 207 -1.67 -23.15 -17.86
C LEU A 207 -2.46 -22.47 -18.97
N VAL A 208 -2.54 -21.14 -18.91
CA VAL A 208 -3.17 -20.28 -19.91
C VAL A 208 -2.10 -19.66 -20.81
N ASN A 209 -2.34 -19.68 -22.13
CA ASN A 209 -1.47 -19.01 -23.10
C ASN A 209 -1.79 -17.52 -23.15
N VAL A 210 -0.78 -16.70 -22.90
CA VAL A 210 -0.84 -15.23 -22.90
C VAL A 210 0.06 -14.72 -24.02
N LYS A 211 -0.51 -14.00 -24.98
CA LYS A 211 0.23 -13.26 -26.02
C LYS A 211 0.83 -11.97 -25.46
N VAL A 212 2.15 -11.80 -25.57
CA VAL A 212 2.88 -10.65 -25.01
C VAL A 212 3.93 -10.18 -26.02
N GLY A 213 3.77 -8.98 -26.57
CA GLY A 213 4.64 -8.49 -27.64
C GLY A 213 4.61 -9.42 -28.84
N SER A 214 5.78 -9.90 -29.27
CA SER A 214 5.95 -10.85 -30.38
C SER A 214 5.94 -12.33 -29.94
N GLY A 215 5.84 -12.62 -28.65
CA GLY A 215 5.94 -13.97 -28.09
C GLY A 215 4.70 -14.45 -27.34
N ASN A 216 4.68 -15.75 -27.04
CA ASN A 216 3.66 -16.38 -26.22
C ASN A 216 4.29 -16.86 -24.90
N VAL A 217 3.61 -16.59 -23.77
CA VAL A 217 4.01 -17.04 -22.44
C VAL A 217 2.88 -17.90 -21.87
N ARG A 218 3.21 -18.95 -21.14
CA ARG A 218 2.23 -19.74 -20.37
C ARG A 218 2.33 -19.38 -18.90
N LEU A 219 1.20 -18.98 -18.32
CA LEU A 219 1.07 -18.71 -16.89
C LEU A 219 -0.08 -19.54 -16.33
N PRO A 220 0.01 -20.03 -15.08
CA PRO A 220 -1.12 -20.68 -14.43
C PRO A 220 -2.31 -19.73 -14.30
N ALA A 221 -3.52 -20.27 -14.37
CA ALA A 221 -4.77 -19.51 -14.18
C ALA A 221 -4.83 -18.82 -12.81
N LEU A 222 -4.14 -19.37 -11.80
CA LEU A 222 -3.95 -18.78 -10.49
C LEU A 222 -2.52 -19.04 -10.00
N PHE A 223 -1.84 -18.00 -9.54
CA PHE A 223 -0.53 -18.13 -8.90
C PHE A 223 -0.36 -17.13 -7.75
N THR A 224 0.62 -17.37 -6.88
CA THR A 224 0.92 -16.46 -5.77
C THR A 224 2.25 -15.75 -6.02
N LEU A 225 2.27 -14.44 -5.83
CA LEU A 225 3.45 -13.59 -5.94
C LEU A 225 3.76 -12.99 -4.56
N SER A 226 4.97 -13.24 -4.08
CA SER A 226 5.48 -12.76 -2.80
C SER A 226 6.66 -11.83 -3.03
N VAL A 227 6.66 -10.69 -2.34
CA VAL A 227 7.73 -9.69 -2.38
C VAL A 227 8.11 -9.29 -0.96
N SER A 228 9.40 -9.27 -0.67
CA SER A 228 9.97 -8.75 0.56
C SER A 228 10.68 -7.44 0.28
N LEU A 229 10.24 -6.42 0.97
CA LEU A 229 10.67 -5.03 0.86
C LEU A 229 11.34 -4.61 2.16
N THR A 230 12.32 -3.72 2.06
CA THR A 230 12.91 -3.07 3.24
C THR A 230 12.76 -1.57 3.09
N THR A 231 12.38 -0.91 4.18
CA THR A 231 12.21 0.54 4.22
C THR A 231 13.57 1.24 4.14
N GLN A 232 13.63 2.39 3.48
CA GLN A 232 14.82 3.22 3.41
C GLN A 232 14.46 4.70 3.58
N PRO A 233 14.36 5.18 4.84
CA PRO A 233 14.25 6.61 5.09
C PRO A 233 15.54 7.30 4.65
N THR A 234 15.42 8.51 4.11
CA THR A 234 16.60 9.28 3.70
C THR A 234 17.26 9.93 4.92
N PRO A 235 18.59 10.16 4.92
CA PRO A 235 19.26 10.85 6.02
C PRO A 235 18.69 12.25 6.31
N ASN A 236 18.23 12.95 5.27
CA ASN A 236 17.59 14.26 5.44
C ASN A 236 16.27 14.15 6.20
N MET A 237 15.43 13.16 5.86
CA MET A 237 14.19 12.88 6.59
C MET A 237 14.48 12.55 8.06
N MET A 238 15.43 11.66 8.32
CA MET A 238 15.78 11.26 9.70
C MET A 238 16.34 12.42 10.54
N ARG A 239 17.14 13.31 9.94
CA ARG A 239 17.78 14.40 10.69
C ARG A 239 16.89 15.61 10.91
N THR A 240 16.05 15.95 9.93
CA THR A 240 15.32 17.25 9.93
C THR A 240 13.83 17.12 10.17
N GLN A 241 13.22 15.99 9.85
CA GLN A 241 11.77 15.81 9.90
C GLN A 241 11.33 14.83 11.00
N PHE A 242 12.20 13.91 11.42
CA PHE A 242 11.84 12.96 12.46
C PHE A 242 11.66 13.67 13.82
N ASN A 243 10.46 13.55 14.38
CA ASN A 243 10.12 13.99 15.72
C ASN A 243 9.20 12.96 16.37
N LEU A 244 9.53 12.52 17.58
CA LEU A 244 8.80 11.47 18.29
C LEU A 244 7.37 11.90 18.68
N ASP A 245 7.15 13.16 19.03
CA ASP A 245 5.82 13.66 19.39
C ASP A 245 4.91 13.72 18.17
N GLN A 246 5.46 14.15 17.04
CA GLN A 246 4.72 14.15 15.78
C GLN A 246 4.49 12.74 15.24
N TYR A 247 5.44 11.81 15.44
CA TYR A 247 5.28 10.40 15.10
C TYR A 247 4.18 9.75 15.95
N ARG A 248 4.17 10.02 17.27
CA ARG A 248 3.11 9.57 18.19
C ARG A 248 1.72 10.05 17.78
N SER A 249 1.61 11.29 17.29
CA SER A 249 0.36 11.86 16.80
C SER A 249 -0.08 11.30 15.43
N GLY A 250 0.76 10.53 14.74
CA GLY A 250 0.50 10.05 13.38
C GLY A 250 0.67 11.11 12.28
N ALA A 251 1.02 12.35 12.62
CA ALA A 251 1.20 13.44 11.66
C ALA A 251 2.34 13.17 10.65
N LEU A 252 3.40 12.48 11.08
CA LEU A 252 4.47 12.05 10.17
C LEU A 252 3.98 11.02 9.15
N LEU A 253 3.18 10.05 9.59
CA LEU A 253 2.64 9.01 8.72
C LEU A 253 1.70 9.64 7.68
N ALA A 254 0.90 10.63 8.09
CA ALA A 254 0.02 11.36 7.19
C ALA A 254 0.76 12.15 6.09
N ASN A 255 1.92 12.74 6.42
CA ASN A 255 2.78 13.42 5.43
C ASN A 255 3.54 12.45 4.50
N GLY A 256 3.51 11.15 4.81
CA GLY A 256 4.05 10.08 3.98
C GLY A 256 5.55 9.86 4.10
N GLY A 257 6.01 8.71 3.61
CA GLY A 257 7.41 8.32 3.61
C GLY A 257 7.91 7.71 4.93
N TRP A 258 7.04 7.58 5.93
CA TRP A 258 7.33 6.99 7.24
C TRP A 258 6.53 5.71 7.45
N LEU A 259 7.09 4.79 8.25
CA LEU A 259 6.44 3.58 8.74
C LEU A 259 6.56 3.55 10.27
#